data_AF-A0AAW9IJF0-F1
#
_entry.id   AF-A0AAW9IJF0-F1
#
_cell.length_a   1.000
_cell.length_b   1.000
_cell.length_c   1.000
_cell.angle_alpha   90.00
_cell.angle_beta   90.00
_cell.angle_gamma   90.00
#
_symmetry.space_group_name_H-M   'P 1'
#
loop_
_entity.id
_entity.type
_entity.pdbx_description
1 polymer ?
#
loop_
_entity_poly.entity_id
_entity_poly.type
_entity_poly.pdbx_seq_one_letter_code
_entity_poly.pdbx_strand_id
1 'polypeptide(L)'
;YIRASAYTKSAYQVLLDEIEKGKQLLEKENASSKEIELAIANIVNAQEHLIIPSDGFSRLEAEKSDAWSGESLRNETGNLGGTYDGAWIRYDGLDFEGLNTLILGLRYDNASDRCASDSSLEVRVDGVDGQLIGTVELPTTGKAWG
;
A
#
# COMPACT_ATOMS: atom_id res chain seq x y z
N TYR A 1 5.01 16.42 20.57
CA TYR A 1 4.06 16.96 19.56
C TYR A 1 4.10 16.05 18.35
N ILE A 2 2.97 15.45 17.99
CA ILE A 2 2.83 14.60 16.80
C ILE A 2 2.78 15.53 15.59
N ARG A 3 3.78 15.47 14.71
CA ARG A 3 3.83 16.31 13.50
C ARG A 3 3.03 15.63 12.40
N ALA A 4 1.98 16.29 11.91
CA ALA A 4 1.12 15.75 10.84
C ALA A 4 1.92 15.27 9.62
N SER A 5 2.93 16.04 9.21
CA SER A 5 3.77 15.74 8.04
C SER A 5 4.73 14.56 8.19
N ALA A 6 4.78 13.91 9.36
CA ALA A 6 5.65 12.75 9.59
C ALA A 6 4.91 11.41 9.39
N TYR A 7 3.61 11.45 9.15
CA TYR A 7 2.74 10.28 9.07
C TYR A 7 1.92 10.29 7.78
N THR A 8 1.47 9.12 7.33
CA THR A 8 0.53 9.03 6.21
C THR A 8 -0.74 9.80 6.57
N LYS A 9 -1.30 10.53 5.60
CA LYS A 9 -2.51 11.33 5.84
C LYS A 9 -3.69 10.47 6.30
N SER A 10 -3.83 9.26 5.77
CA SER A 10 -4.89 8.33 6.18
C SER A 10 -4.76 7.94 7.66
N ALA A 11 -3.58 7.52 8.11
CA ALA A 11 -3.35 7.16 9.51
C ALA A 11 -3.48 8.38 10.44
N TYR A 12 -3.00 9.54 9.99
CA TYR A 12 -3.17 10.80 10.73
C TYR A 12 -4.63 11.24 10.81
N GLN A 13 -5.43 11.03 9.75
CA GLN A 13 -6.85 11.36 9.73
C GLN A 13 -7.64 10.49 10.71
N VAL A 14 -7.32 9.19 10.83
CA VAL A 14 -7.93 8.32 11.85
C VAL A 14 -7.70 8.88 13.26
N LEU A 15 -6.48 9.35 13.56
CA LEU A 15 -6.19 10.01 14.83
C LEU A 15 -7.03 11.28 15.03
N LEU A 16 -7.16 12.12 14.00
CA LEU A 16 -8.00 13.32 14.06
C LEU A 16 -9.48 12.99 14.29
N ASP A 17 -10.00 11.95 13.65
CA ASP A 17 -11.39 11.51 13.78
C ASP A 17 -11.67 10.99 15.20
N GLU A 18 -10.77 10.20 15.79
CA GLU A 18 -10.92 9.76 17.18
C GLU A 18 -10.79 10.91 18.19
N ILE A 19 -9.92 11.89 17.93
CA ILE A 19 -9.84 13.12 18.73
C ILE A 19 -11.16 13.89 18.64
N GLU A 20 -11.75 14.01 17.46
CA GLU A 20 -13.01 14.72 17.26
C GLU A 20 -14.19 14.03 17.97
N LYS A 21 -14.27 12.69 17.89
CA LYS A 21 -15.23 11.91 18.69
C LYS A 21 -15.06 12.15 20.19
N GLY A 22 -13.81 12.22 20.66
CA GLY A 22 -13.49 12.55 22.04
C GLY A 22 -13.98 13.95 22.44
N LYS A 23 -13.80 14.97 21.59
CA LYS A 23 -14.33 16.32 21.84
C LYS A 23 -15.85 16.36 21.90
N GLN A 24 -16.52 15.71 20.95
CA GLN A 24 -17.98 15.60 20.93
C GLN A 24 -18.51 14.93 22.20
N LEU A 25 -17.78 13.93 22.72
CA LEU A 25 -18.13 13.29 23.98
C LEU A 25 -18.02 14.24 25.19
N LEU A 26 -17.05 15.17 25.19
CA LEU A 26 -16.92 16.17 26.25
C LEU A 26 -18.06 17.20 26.25
N GLU A 27 -18.75 17.39 25.14
CA GLU A 27 -19.92 18.27 25.04
C GLU A 27 -21.21 17.61 25.57
N LYS A 28 -21.20 16.29 25.81
CA LYS A 28 -22.35 15.53 26.32
C LYS A 28 -22.49 15.69 27.84
N GLU A 29 -23.60 16.27 28.30
CA GLU A 29 -23.88 16.53 29.74
C GLU A 29 -23.77 15.31 30.65
N ASN A 30 -24.03 14.11 30.13
CA ASN A 30 -24.06 12.86 30.91
C ASN A 30 -23.11 11.78 30.35
N ALA A 31 -21.99 12.17 29.75
CA ALA A 31 -20.94 11.21 29.39
C ALA A 31 -20.50 10.39 30.60
N SER A 32 -20.58 9.07 30.50
CA SER A 32 -20.14 8.15 31.53
C SER A 32 -18.62 7.98 31.53
N SER A 33 -18.03 7.62 32.68
CA SER A 33 -16.60 7.33 32.77
C SER A 33 -16.15 6.25 31.78
N LYS A 34 -17.01 5.25 31.52
CA LYS A 34 -16.74 4.18 30.55
C LYS A 34 -16.65 4.70 29.11
N GLU A 35 -17.51 5.64 28.72
CA GLU A 35 -17.44 6.26 27.39
C GLU A 35 -16.15 7.07 27.24
N ILE A 36 -15.75 7.79 28.30
CA ILE A 36 -14.50 8.58 28.31
C ILE A 36 -13.28 7.67 28.23
N GLU A 37 -13.23 6.59 29.01
CA GLU A 37 -12.15 5.60 28.99
C GLU A 37 -12.03 4.94 27.61
N LEU A 38 -13.16 4.62 26.96
CA LEU A 38 -13.16 4.05 25.61
C LEU A 38 -12.65 5.05 24.57
N ALA A 39 -13.08 6.32 24.64
CA ALA A 39 -12.57 7.36 23.75
C ALA A 39 -11.06 7.57 23.90
N ILE A 40 -10.54 7.55 25.13
CA ILE A 40 -9.10 7.61 25.40
C ILE A 40 -8.39 6.40 24.79
N ALA A 41 -8.93 5.18 25.01
CA ALA A 41 -8.34 3.96 24.46
C ALA A 41 -8.28 3.99 22.92
N ASN A 42 -9.32 4.49 22.26
CA ASN A 42 -9.33 4.63 20.80
C ASN A 42 -8.30 5.64 20.30
N ILE A 43 -8.15 6.79 20.97
CA ILE A 43 -7.14 7.79 20.61
C ILE A 43 -5.73 7.21 20.78
N VAL A 44 -5.47 6.51 21.89
CA VAL A 44 -4.18 5.84 22.14
C VAL A 44 -3.93 4.78 21.06
N ASN A 45 -4.93 3.98 20.72
CA ASN A 45 -4.81 2.98 19.66
C ASN A 45 -4.50 3.64 18.29
N ALA A 46 -5.19 4.72 17.94
CA ALA A 46 -4.91 5.47 16.71
C ALA A 46 -3.49 6.07 16.68
N GLN A 47 -2.96 6.49 17.85
CA GLN A 47 -1.57 6.95 17.96
C GLN A 47 -0.56 5.82 17.74
N GLU A 48 -0.82 4.63 18.29
CA GLU A 48 0.04 3.44 18.11
C GLU A 48 0.04 2.94 16.66
N HIS A 49 -1.02 3.21 15.91
CA HIS A 49 -1.17 2.82 14.50
C HIS A 49 -0.85 3.95 13.51
N LEU A 50 -0.14 4.99 13.96
CA LEU A 50 0.41 5.99 13.06
C LEU A 50 1.49 5.38 12.16
N ILE A 51 1.34 5.56 10.85
CA ILE A 51 2.24 5.00 9.84
C ILE A 51 3.17 6.10 9.35
N ILE A 52 4.48 5.87 9.41
CA ILE A 52 5.45 6.76 8.76
C ILE A 52 5.44 6.45 7.26
N PRO A 53 5.27 7.43 6.36
CA PRO A 53 5.29 7.20 4.94
C PRO A 53 6.61 6.59 4.50
N SER A 54 6.55 5.49 3.75
CA SER A 54 7.64 5.17 2.84
C SER A 54 7.49 6.06 1.60
N ASP A 55 8.62 6.56 1.09
CA ASP A 55 8.63 7.39 -0.13
C ASP A 55 8.08 6.57 -1.30
N GLY A 56 6.86 6.89 -1.75
CA GLY A 56 6.20 6.22 -2.86
C GLY A 56 6.90 6.43 -4.21
N PHE A 57 7.83 7.38 -4.29
CA PHE A 57 8.59 7.69 -5.50
C PHE A 57 9.97 7.05 -5.54
N SER A 58 10.40 6.43 -4.43
CA SER A 58 11.62 5.66 -4.39
C SER A 58 11.50 4.40 -5.25
N ARG A 59 12.64 3.92 -5.75
CA ARG A 59 12.69 2.63 -6.45
C ARG A 59 12.28 1.52 -5.49
N LEU A 60 11.23 0.80 -5.85
CA LEU A 60 10.78 -0.40 -5.15
C LEU A 60 11.36 -1.64 -5.85
N GLU A 61 12.01 -2.51 -5.07
CA GLU A 61 12.45 -3.81 -5.59
C GLU A 61 11.31 -4.82 -5.44
N ALA A 62 11.02 -5.55 -6.51
CA ALA A 62 9.90 -6.48 -6.57
C ALA A 62 10.02 -7.61 -5.52
N GLU A 63 11.24 -8.12 -5.32
CA GLU A 63 11.57 -9.17 -4.35
C GLU A 63 11.58 -8.68 -2.88
N LYS A 64 11.34 -7.39 -2.65
CA LYS A 64 11.26 -6.76 -1.32
C LYS A 64 9.85 -6.26 -1.00
N SER A 65 8.83 -6.78 -1.67
CA SER A 65 7.44 -6.51 -1.33
C SER A 65 7.10 -6.92 0.11
N ASP A 66 6.16 -6.22 0.74
CA ASP A 66 5.71 -6.50 2.10
C ASP A 66 4.85 -7.78 2.19
N ALA A 67 4.16 -8.12 1.10
CA ALA A 67 3.39 -9.36 0.97
C ALA A 67 3.31 -9.79 -0.50
N TRP A 68 3.07 -11.09 -0.73
CA TRP A 68 2.88 -11.66 -2.07
C TRP A 68 1.96 -12.89 -2.04
N SER A 69 1.44 -13.28 -3.21
CA SER A 69 0.47 -14.38 -3.38
C SER A 69 1.04 -15.77 -3.03
N GLY A 70 2.35 -15.95 -3.16
CA GLY A 70 3.05 -17.21 -2.92
C GLY A 70 3.00 -18.15 -4.12
N GLU A 71 2.80 -19.44 -3.85
CA GLU A 71 2.74 -20.50 -4.85
C GLU A 71 4.01 -20.58 -5.72
N SER A 72 3.89 -20.36 -7.03
CA SER A 72 5.03 -20.38 -7.96
C SER A 72 5.81 -19.06 -7.95
N LEU A 73 5.20 -17.97 -7.45
CA LEU A 73 5.83 -16.66 -7.35
C LEU A 73 6.85 -16.67 -6.22
N ARG A 74 8.10 -16.39 -6.58
CA ARG A 74 9.24 -16.53 -5.67
C ARG A 74 10.19 -15.35 -5.78
N ASN A 75 10.72 -14.96 -4.62
CA ASN A 75 11.81 -14.01 -4.51
C ASN A 75 13.10 -14.72 -4.89
N GLU A 76 13.65 -14.34 -6.04
CA GLU A 76 14.97 -14.78 -6.51
C GLU A 76 16.01 -13.72 -6.16
N THR A 77 17.29 -13.98 -6.46
CA THR A 77 18.36 -13.01 -6.19
C THR A 77 18.28 -11.85 -7.18
N GLY A 78 17.55 -10.79 -6.80
CA GLY A 78 17.46 -9.52 -7.54
C GLY A 78 16.28 -9.38 -8.50
N ASN A 79 15.31 -10.29 -8.45
CA ASN A 79 14.07 -10.26 -9.22
C ASN A 79 12.99 -11.17 -8.60
N LEU A 80 11.77 -11.06 -9.14
CA LEU A 80 10.74 -12.08 -8.97
C LEU A 80 10.77 -13.06 -10.14
N GLY A 81 10.55 -14.34 -9.84
CA GLY A 81 10.39 -15.40 -10.82
C GLY A 81 9.12 -16.21 -10.58
N GLY A 82 8.72 -17.01 -11.59
CA GLY A 82 7.58 -17.92 -11.47
C GLY A 82 6.21 -17.23 -11.40
N THR A 83 6.08 -16.07 -12.02
CA THR A 83 4.80 -15.38 -12.20
C THR A 83 3.77 -16.28 -12.88
N TYR A 84 2.50 -16.09 -12.52
CA TYR A 84 1.35 -16.79 -13.08
C TYR A 84 0.15 -15.84 -13.10
N ASP A 85 -0.91 -16.21 -13.81
CA ASP A 85 -2.13 -15.41 -13.83
C ASP A 85 -2.74 -15.28 -12.42
N GLY A 86 -3.00 -14.06 -11.97
CA GLY A 86 -3.43 -13.76 -10.60
C GLY A 86 -2.32 -13.69 -9.54
N ALA A 87 -1.04 -13.84 -9.91
CA ALA A 87 0.07 -13.57 -8.99
C ALA A 87 0.12 -12.08 -8.60
N TRP A 88 0.39 -11.78 -7.33
CA TRP A 88 0.43 -10.40 -6.84
C TRP A 88 1.54 -10.18 -5.81
N ILE A 89 2.01 -8.94 -5.76
CA ILE A 89 2.83 -8.38 -4.68
C ILE A 89 2.17 -7.11 -4.14
N ARG A 90 2.49 -6.76 -2.89
CA ARG A 90 1.95 -5.57 -2.22
C ARG A 90 3.06 -4.79 -1.53
N TYR A 91 2.94 -3.47 -1.57
CA TYR A 91 3.74 -2.53 -0.78
C TYR A 91 2.80 -1.72 0.12
N ASP A 92 3.13 -1.65 1.40
CA ASP A 92 2.31 -1.02 2.43
C ASP A 92 2.84 0.38 2.75
N GLY A 93 1.92 1.31 3.02
CA GLY A 93 2.27 2.65 3.54
C GLY A 93 2.97 3.58 2.55
N LEU A 94 2.88 3.32 1.24
CA LEU A 94 3.40 4.23 0.22
C LEU A 94 2.60 5.54 0.20
N ASP A 95 3.30 6.67 0.23
CA ASP A 95 2.70 7.99 0.09
C ASP A 95 3.03 8.60 -1.27
N PHE A 96 1.98 8.97 -2.00
CA PHE A 96 2.02 9.56 -3.32
C PHE A 96 1.45 10.99 -3.35
N GLU A 97 1.12 11.58 -2.21
CA GLU A 97 0.55 12.94 -2.15
C GLU A 97 1.55 14.02 -2.63
N GLY A 98 1.03 15.06 -3.27
CA GLY A 98 1.78 16.28 -3.59
C GLY A 98 2.37 16.39 -5.00
N LEU A 99 2.25 15.36 -5.85
CA LEU A 99 2.73 15.40 -7.25
C LEU A 99 1.61 15.01 -8.24
N ASN A 100 1.24 15.93 -9.11
CA ASN A 100 0.08 15.83 -10.02
C ASN A 100 0.33 14.99 -11.29
N THR A 101 1.35 14.13 -11.32
CA THR A 101 1.59 13.16 -12.40
C THR A 101 2.46 12.03 -11.87
N LEU A 102 1.95 10.79 -11.94
CA LEU A 102 2.61 9.58 -11.46
C LEU A 102 2.87 8.65 -12.66
N ILE A 103 4.13 8.55 -13.07
CA ILE A 103 4.58 7.55 -14.05
C ILE A 103 5.00 6.31 -13.28
N LEU A 104 4.45 5.14 -13.61
CA LEU A 104 4.99 3.87 -13.13
C LEU A 104 6.11 3.41 -14.07
N GLY A 105 7.34 3.43 -13.58
CA GLY A 105 8.47 2.80 -14.26
C GLY A 105 8.59 1.34 -13.81
N LEU A 106 8.45 0.40 -14.75
CA LEU A 106 8.57 -1.03 -14.49
C LEU A 106 9.76 -1.61 -15.27
N ARG A 107 10.65 -2.32 -14.57
CA ARG A 107 11.65 -3.19 -15.19
C ARG A 107 11.12 -4.61 -15.14
N TYR A 108 10.96 -5.24 -16.30
CA TYR A 108 10.43 -6.59 -16.43
C TYR A 108 11.13 -7.32 -17.57
N ASP A 109 10.90 -8.63 -17.63
CA ASP A 109 11.30 -9.48 -18.74
C ASP A 109 10.14 -10.45 -19.08
N ASN A 110 9.63 -10.35 -20.30
CA ASN A 110 8.62 -11.25 -20.87
C ASN A 110 9.28 -12.02 -22.04
N ALA A 111 9.80 -13.21 -21.73
CA ALA A 111 10.38 -14.10 -22.73
C ALA A 111 9.29 -14.84 -23.51
N SER A 112 9.18 -14.58 -24.81
CA SER A 112 8.14 -15.17 -25.68
C SER A 112 8.11 -16.71 -25.72
N ASP A 113 9.19 -17.39 -25.37
CA ASP A 113 9.23 -18.85 -25.31
C ASP A 113 8.87 -19.44 -23.92
N ARG A 114 8.57 -18.58 -22.94
CA ARG A 114 8.20 -18.97 -21.55
C ARG A 114 6.95 -18.26 -21.01
N CYS A 115 6.60 -17.10 -21.54
CA CYS A 115 5.55 -16.23 -21.02
C CYS A 115 4.42 -16.05 -22.04
N ALA A 116 3.24 -15.68 -21.53
CA ALA A 116 2.08 -15.40 -22.37
C ALA A 116 2.28 -14.08 -23.15
N SER A 117 1.80 -14.05 -24.40
CA SER A 117 1.93 -12.89 -25.29
C SER A 117 1.07 -11.69 -24.87
N ASP A 118 0.06 -11.93 -24.05
CA ASP A 118 -0.90 -10.98 -23.49
C ASP A 118 -0.67 -10.73 -21.99
N SER A 119 0.55 -10.99 -21.50
CA SER A 119 0.91 -10.68 -20.11
C SER A 119 0.70 -9.19 -19.82
N SER A 120 0.07 -8.89 -18.69
CA SER A 120 -0.15 -7.53 -18.21
C SER A 120 0.03 -7.46 -16.69
N LEU A 121 0.19 -6.24 -16.17
CA LEU A 121 0.25 -5.96 -14.74
C LEU A 121 -0.83 -4.93 -14.39
N GLU A 122 -1.67 -5.27 -13.43
CA GLU A 122 -2.62 -4.32 -12.84
C GLU A 122 -2.00 -3.61 -11.64
N VAL A 123 -2.28 -2.31 -11.51
CA VAL A 123 -1.92 -1.50 -10.34
C VAL A 123 -3.20 -1.17 -9.59
N ARG A 124 -3.32 -1.70 -8.38
CA ARG A 124 -4.50 -1.53 -7.53
C ARG A 124 -4.14 -0.89 -6.20
N VAL A 125 -5.05 -0.09 -5.65
CA VAL A 125 -4.94 0.48 -4.30
C VAL A 125 -5.90 -0.22 -3.35
N ASP A 126 -5.52 -0.29 -2.08
CA ASP A 126 -6.33 -0.83 -0.97
C ASP A 126 -6.66 -2.34 -1.04
N GLY A 127 -5.97 -3.11 -1.88
CA GLY A 127 -6.04 -4.58 -1.89
C GLY A 127 -5.98 -5.20 -3.28
N VAL A 128 -5.92 -6.55 -3.33
CA VAL A 128 -5.89 -7.32 -4.59
C VAL A 128 -7.16 -7.12 -5.43
N ASP A 129 -8.31 -6.96 -4.77
CA ASP A 129 -9.60 -6.64 -5.41
C ASP A 129 -9.94 -5.14 -5.29
N GLY A 130 -8.96 -4.31 -4.92
CA GLY A 130 -9.13 -2.89 -4.70
C GLY A 130 -9.28 -2.07 -5.98
N GLN A 131 -9.34 -0.75 -5.84
CA GLN A 131 -9.54 0.16 -6.98
C GLN A 131 -8.38 0.01 -7.98
N LEU A 132 -8.71 -0.33 -9.23
CA LEU A 132 -7.76 -0.32 -10.34
C LEU A 132 -7.42 1.12 -10.73
N ILE A 133 -6.13 1.47 -10.68
CA ILE A 133 -5.62 2.80 -11.02
C ILE A 133 -4.74 2.80 -12.27
N GLY A 134 -4.39 1.63 -12.79
CA GLY A 134 -3.68 1.49 -14.06
C GLY A 134 -3.46 0.04 -14.45
N THR A 135 -3.21 -0.16 -15.74
CA THR A 135 -2.80 -1.45 -16.32
C THR A 135 -1.57 -1.20 -17.19
N VAL A 136 -0.55 -2.03 -17.04
CA VAL A 136 0.69 -2.00 -17.82
C VAL A 136 0.71 -3.23 -18.71
N GLU A 137 0.63 -3.03 -20.01
CA GLU A 137 0.89 -4.09 -20.99
C GLU A 137 2.36 -4.49 -20.93
N LEU A 138 2.64 -5.79 -20.90
CA LEU A 138 4.00 -6.34 -20.83
C LEU A 138 4.32 -7.06 -22.15
N PRO A 139 4.54 -6.35 -23.27
CA PRO A 139 4.92 -6.99 -24.52
C PRO A 139 6.22 -7.79 -24.36
N THR A 140 6.42 -8.77 -25.24
CA THR A 140 7.65 -9.56 -25.28
C THR A 140 8.90 -8.67 -25.36
N THR A 141 9.84 -8.92 -24.46
CA THR A 141 11.15 -8.24 -24.39
C THR A 141 12.24 -9.01 -25.13
N GLY A 142 12.08 -10.32 -25.29
CA GLY A 142 13.05 -11.18 -25.96
C GLY A 142 12.56 -12.60 -26.21
N LYS A 143 13.43 -13.43 -26.78
CA LYS A 143 13.12 -14.84 -26.99
C LYS A 143 13.24 -15.66 -25.71
N ALA A 144 14.26 -15.39 -24.89
CA ALA A 144 14.58 -16.07 -23.63
C ALA A 144 14.90 -15.01 -22.56
N TRP A 145 15.19 -15.43 -21.32
CA TRP A 145 15.50 -14.52 -20.21
C TRP A 145 16.70 -13.58 -20.49
N GLY A 146 16.61 -12.30 -20.12
CA GLY A 146 17.60 -11.25 -20.41
C GLY A 146 17.71 -10.13 -19.38
#